data_AF-A0A1Z8MUE6-F1
#
_entry.id   AF-A0A1Z8MUE6-F1
#
_cell.length_a   1.000
_cell.length_b   1.000
_cell.length_c   1.000
_cell.angle_alpha   90.00
_cell.angle_beta   90.00
_cell.angle_gamma   90.00
#
_symmetry.space_group_name_H-M   'P 1'
#
loop_
_entity.id
_entity.type
_entity.pdbx_description
1 polymer ?
#
loop_
_entity_poly.entity_id
_entity_poly.type
_entity_poly.pdbx_seq_one_letter_code
_entity_poly.pdbx_strand_id
1 'polypeptide(L)'
;MKADFGKHGTARRITRRKLFEATAGAGLALPLTGITGNISAATSHKRNDLVAQENARKGTRDWMLTRALVDDNNRRRSSRIEGYASAPSVRPGETLDLKVSTRPASPFTIDIYRTGYYQGTGGRHMTRLGRFEGTPQEEPAVGEGRLRECAWETSAELTIPADWLSGVYLAKLTAEKEGAQSYIIFIVRDDRECDFLFQVSDASWLAYNLWPGGYSLYNDGENPRAYCGPGVSVSWDRPYAWNWHGHKAPLTLGSGEYFLWEYPLAYWMEKEGYDVSYISTLDTHTDRVGLRRSKSFLSVGHDEYWSLSMFDNVRQAVDAGMHAAFFSGDTCWCVIPFLPNAAGQKYRTITRQGLFGPLDDEAETPEALAECLARYPGTKQLPTLAPSEGLLIGARNVYPYMGIADWICRDDSHWLYEGTGMQNGDSISGLIGWEWNSGPAEIPGLRVVASGEVSDGHGGDGHYHATIYPGKKDNWVFNASTWWWWDGLATPPGCVRVTDRLKGPDERVQRMTRNVFARFLA
;
A
#
# COMPACT_ATOMS: atom_id res chain seq x y z
N MET A 1 34.34 -2.85 -56.83
CA MET A 1 35.82 -2.88 -56.85
C MET A 1 36.27 -2.77 -55.40
N LYS A 2 36.56 -3.90 -54.73
CA LYS A 2 37.90 -4.29 -54.21
C LYS A 2 38.62 -3.15 -53.45
N ALA A 3 39.24 -3.33 -52.29
CA ALA A 3 39.36 -4.38 -51.27
C ALA A 3 40.31 -3.79 -50.20
N ASP A 4 40.16 -4.12 -48.91
CA ASP A 4 41.33 -4.54 -48.11
C ASP A 4 40.91 -5.17 -46.77
N PHE A 5 41.39 -6.38 -46.52
CA PHE A 5 41.45 -7.01 -45.20
C PHE A 5 42.63 -7.99 -45.19
N GLY A 6 43.66 -7.63 -44.43
CA GLY A 6 44.83 -8.44 -44.15
C GLY A 6 44.60 -9.43 -42.99
N LYS A 7 45.15 -10.63 -43.16
CA LYS A 7 45.13 -11.79 -42.26
C LYS A 7 46.34 -11.82 -41.31
N HIS A 8 46.23 -12.60 -40.23
CA HIS A 8 47.17 -13.60 -39.65
C HIS A 8 46.99 -13.67 -38.11
N GLY A 9 47.00 -14.80 -37.40
CA GLY A 9 47.21 -16.20 -37.76
C GLY A 9 47.11 -17.13 -36.52
N THR A 10 46.62 -18.34 -36.78
CA THR A 10 46.90 -19.69 -36.22
C THR A 10 47.25 -20.00 -34.76
N ALA A 11 46.61 -21.09 -34.33
CA ALA A 11 46.64 -21.82 -33.07
C ALA A 11 47.91 -22.65 -32.80
N ARG A 12 48.09 -23.05 -31.52
CA ARG A 12 48.86 -24.24 -31.13
C ARG A 12 48.29 -24.89 -29.86
N ARG A 13 48.25 -26.23 -29.88
CA ARG A 13 47.75 -27.17 -28.85
C ARG A 13 48.90 -28.14 -28.55
N ILE A 14 49.31 -28.38 -27.29
CA ILE A 14 50.11 -29.56 -26.89
C ILE A 14 49.77 -29.98 -25.43
N THR A 15 49.65 -31.30 -25.24
CA THR A 15 49.27 -32.03 -24.02
C THR A 15 50.46 -32.73 -23.33
N ARG A 16 50.34 -32.91 -22.00
CA ARG A 16 50.96 -33.86 -21.02
C ARG A 16 52.21 -34.71 -21.41
N ARG A 17 53.26 -34.67 -20.55
CA ARG A 17 53.92 -35.80 -19.80
C ARG A 17 55.45 -35.61 -19.60
N LYS A 18 55.93 -36.00 -18.40
CA LYS A 18 57.31 -36.13 -17.85
C LYS A 18 57.80 -34.95 -16.97
N LEU A 19 58.51 -35.14 -15.84
CA LEU A 19 58.80 -36.27 -14.94
C LEU A 19 59.63 -35.71 -13.76
N PHE A 20 59.25 -36.09 -12.53
CA PHE A 20 59.97 -36.25 -11.25
C PHE A 20 61.26 -35.50 -10.80
N GLU A 21 61.24 -35.24 -9.48
CA GLU A 21 62.24 -35.56 -8.43
C GLU A 21 63.16 -34.47 -7.85
N ALA A 22 62.91 -34.14 -6.57
CA ALA A 22 63.92 -34.10 -5.52
C ALA A 22 63.28 -34.43 -4.13
N THR A 23 63.80 -35.49 -3.51
CA THR A 23 63.63 -36.01 -2.13
C THR A 23 64.64 -35.32 -1.18
N ALA A 24 64.63 -35.32 0.16
CA ALA A 24 63.87 -35.91 1.28
C ALA A 24 64.26 -35.16 2.59
N GLY A 25 63.48 -35.29 3.67
CA GLY A 25 64.00 -35.12 5.04
C GLY A 25 62.99 -34.81 6.15
N ALA A 26 62.58 -35.85 6.91
CA ALA A 26 61.94 -35.88 8.25
C ALA A 26 60.61 -35.09 8.44
N GLY A 27 59.50 -35.64 8.94
CA GLY A 27 59.28 -36.73 9.88
C GLY A 27 58.53 -36.17 11.10
N LEU A 28 57.19 -36.24 11.11
CA LEU A 28 56.28 -36.42 12.27
C LEU A 28 54.83 -36.20 11.83
N ALA A 29 53.99 -37.20 12.09
CA ALA A 29 52.58 -37.25 11.72
C ALA A 29 51.68 -36.66 12.82
N LEU A 30 50.66 -35.88 12.43
CA LEU A 30 49.37 -35.74 13.12
C LEU A 30 48.29 -35.35 12.06
N PRO A 31 47.03 -35.81 12.18
CA PRO A 31 46.04 -35.69 11.11
C PRO A 31 45.39 -34.30 11.11
N LEU A 32 45.47 -33.59 9.97
CA LEU A 32 44.64 -32.42 9.70
C LEU A 32 43.27 -32.91 9.22
N THR A 33 42.30 -32.90 10.13
CA THR A 33 40.87 -32.89 9.79
C THR A 33 40.60 -31.70 8.88
N GLY A 34 40.26 -31.98 7.63
CA GLY A 34 39.85 -30.97 6.65
C GLY A 34 38.54 -30.32 7.08
N ILE A 35 38.62 -29.07 7.52
CA ILE A 35 37.47 -28.17 7.53
C ILE A 35 37.33 -27.66 6.09
N THR A 36 36.53 -28.33 5.28
CA THR A 36 35.99 -27.73 4.07
C THR A 36 34.93 -26.71 4.50
N GLY A 37 35.38 -25.52 4.88
CA GLY A 37 34.51 -24.37 5.03
C GLY A 37 34.04 -23.93 3.66
N ASN A 38 32.83 -24.35 3.27
CA ASN A 38 32.07 -23.67 2.24
C ASN A 38 31.74 -22.27 2.78
N ILE A 39 32.61 -21.30 2.52
CA ILE A 39 32.26 -19.89 2.63
C ILE A 39 31.37 -19.62 1.41
N SER A 40 30.07 -19.85 1.59
CA SER A 40 29.09 -19.19 0.74
C SER A 40 29.24 -17.70 1.04
N ALA A 41 29.93 -17.00 0.13
CA ALA A 41 30.01 -15.55 0.18
C ALA A 41 28.62 -15.02 -0.11
N ALA A 42 27.80 -14.89 0.94
CA ALA A 42 26.64 -14.02 0.90
C ALA A 42 27.17 -12.62 0.57
N THR A 43 26.90 -12.17 -0.65
CA THR A 43 27.06 -10.77 -1.02
C THR A 43 26.20 -9.97 -0.06
N SER A 44 26.83 -9.42 0.98
CA SER A 44 26.23 -8.43 1.86
C SER A 44 25.92 -7.21 1.01
N HIS A 45 24.71 -7.17 0.45
CA HIS A 45 24.13 -5.94 -0.03
C HIS A 45 24.07 -5.04 1.19
N LYS A 46 24.89 -3.99 1.23
CA LYS A 46 24.91 -3.05 2.35
C LYS A 46 23.57 -2.31 2.29
N ARG A 47 22.59 -2.78 3.06
CA ARG A 47 21.27 -2.13 3.16
C ARG A 47 21.49 -0.66 3.50
N ASN A 48 20.80 0.21 2.78
CA ASN A 48 20.79 1.62 3.12
C ASN A 48 20.17 1.77 4.51
N ASP A 49 20.91 2.35 5.44
CA ASP A 49 20.56 2.42 6.85
C ASP A 49 19.79 3.70 7.20
N LEU A 50 19.41 4.53 6.21
CA LEU A 50 18.66 5.77 6.43
C LEU A 50 17.39 5.57 7.26
N VAL A 51 16.61 4.53 6.98
CA VAL A 51 15.40 4.21 7.76
C VAL A 51 15.77 3.84 9.20
N ALA A 52 16.83 3.06 9.40
CA ALA A 52 17.30 2.69 10.73
C ALA A 52 17.85 3.89 11.51
N GLN A 53 18.60 4.79 10.84
CA GLN A 53 19.11 6.04 11.41
C GLN A 53 17.97 6.98 11.79
N GLU A 54 16.96 7.13 10.93
CA GLU A 54 15.76 7.91 11.23
C GLU A 54 15.03 7.33 12.44
N ASN A 55 14.85 6.00 12.47
CA ASN A 55 14.23 5.30 13.59
C ASN A 55 15.10 5.21 14.85
N ALA A 56 16.34 5.70 14.84
CA ALA A 56 17.16 5.90 16.04
C ALA A 56 16.95 7.30 16.66
N ARG A 57 16.32 8.23 15.93
CA ARG A 57 15.94 9.54 16.47
C ARG A 57 14.84 9.38 17.51
N LYS A 58 14.80 10.29 18.48
CA LYS A 58 13.80 10.28 19.56
C LYS A 58 12.39 10.42 18.98
N GLY A 59 11.57 9.39 19.19
CA GLY A 59 10.15 9.44 18.87
C GLY A 59 9.29 10.03 19.98
N THR A 60 7.99 10.21 19.69
CA THR A 60 6.95 10.62 20.64
C THR A 60 5.62 9.92 20.32
N ARG A 61 4.66 9.97 21.26
CA ARG A 61 3.24 9.61 21.04
C ARG A 61 2.34 10.84 20.86
N ASP A 62 2.89 12.05 20.92
CA ASP A 62 2.12 13.30 20.80
C ASP A 62 1.46 13.48 19.44
N TRP A 63 1.88 12.69 18.44
CA TRP A 63 1.21 12.60 17.16
C TRP A 63 -0.21 12.05 17.29
N MET A 64 -0.53 11.21 18.28
CA MET A 64 -1.85 10.59 18.44
C MET A 64 -2.92 11.63 18.83
N LEU A 65 -4.12 11.55 18.24
CA LEU A 65 -5.25 12.35 18.71
C LEU A 65 -5.66 11.88 20.11
N THR A 66 -5.89 12.83 21.00
CA THR A 66 -6.47 12.58 22.33
C THR A 66 -7.87 13.17 22.44
N ARG A 67 -8.26 14.05 21.51
CA ARG A 67 -9.54 14.76 21.54
C ARG A 67 -10.11 14.99 20.14
N ALA A 68 -10.50 13.90 19.49
CA ALA A 68 -11.24 13.95 18.24
C ALA A 68 -12.74 14.14 18.51
N LEU A 69 -13.28 15.31 18.16
CA LEU A 69 -14.69 15.65 18.39
C LEU A 69 -15.47 15.51 17.09
N VAL A 70 -16.24 14.42 16.95
CA VAL A 70 -17.07 14.16 15.77
C VAL A 70 -18.41 14.90 15.93
N ASP A 71 -18.89 15.48 14.84
CA ASP A 71 -20.16 16.20 14.81
C ASP A 71 -21.36 15.26 15.08
N ASP A 72 -22.24 15.61 16.02
CA ASP A 72 -23.41 14.81 16.43
C ASP A 72 -24.43 14.55 15.30
N ASN A 73 -24.46 15.40 14.27
CA ASN A 73 -25.49 15.42 13.23
C ASN A 73 -25.23 14.42 12.07
N ASN A 74 -24.61 13.28 12.35
CA ASN A 74 -24.28 12.26 11.32
C ASN A 74 -23.43 12.82 10.15
N ARG A 75 -22.70 13.92 10.36
CA ARG A 75 -21.83 14.53 9.35
C ARG A 75 -20.50 13.79 9.20
N ARG A 76 -20.21 12.88 10.15
CA ARG A 76 -19.09 11.94 10.13
C ARG A 76 -17.70 12.61 10.03
N ARG A 77 -17.62 13.90 10.37
CA ARG A 77 -16.43 14.78 10.31
C ARG A 77 -16.24 15.52 11.64
N SER A 78 -15.15 16.29 11.76
CA SER A 78 -14.90 17.17 12.90
C SER A 78 -14.89 18.63 12.43
N SER A 79 -16.05 19.27 12.34
CA SER A 79 -16.11 20.67 11.87
C SER A 79 -15.43 21.66 12.82
N ARG A 80 -15.12 21.24 14.05
CA ARG A 80 -14.41 22.03 15.07
C ARG A 80 -12.98 22.31 14.65
N ILE A 81 -12.33 21.35 13.98
CA ILE A 81 -11.11 21.56 13.23
C ILE A 81 -10.89 20.44 12.21
N GLU A 82 -10.60 20.82 10.97
CA GLU A 82 -10.28 19.88 9.90
C GLU A 82 -9.57 20.61 8.76
N GLY A 83 -8.85 19.87 7.93
CA GLY A 83 -8.09 20.44 6.84
C GLY A 83 -7.72 19.43 5.78
N TYR A 84 -7.15 19.95 4.70
CA TYR A 84 -6.58 19.17 3.60
C TYR A 84 -5.34 19.86 3.05
N ALA A 85 -4.55 19.10 2.30
CA ALA A 85 -3.35 19.58 1.65
C ALA A 85 -3.56 19.81 0.15
N SER A 86 -2.79 20.73 -0.43
CA SER A 86 -2.83 21.06 -1.87
C SER A 86 -2.34 19.92 -2.80
N ALA A 87 -1.65 18.93 -2.25
CA ALA A 87 -1.19 17.73 -2.96
C ALA A 87 -1.17 16.52 -2.01
N PRO A 88 -1.42 15.30 -2.50
CA PRO A 88 -1.30 14.09 -1.67
C PRO A 88 0.17 13.70 -1.41
N SER A 89 1.07 14.07 -2.31
CA SER A 89 2.49 13.71 -2.29
C SER A 89 3.36 14.89 -2.72
N VAL A 90 4.51 15.04 -2.05
CA VAL A 90 5.48 16.12 -2.27
C VAL A 90 6.92 15.63 -2.07
N ARG A 91 7.86 16.31 -2.71
CA ARG A 91 9.31 16.07 -2.61
C ARG A 91 9.96 17.05 -1.64
N PRO A 92 11.15 16.71 -1.11
CA PRO A 92 12.00 17.71 -0.47
C PRO A 92 12.26 18.91 -1.40
N GLY A 93 12.10 20.12 -0.86
CA GLY A 93 12.18 21.39 -1.58
C GLY A 93 10.85 21.89 -2.17
N GLU A 94 9.83 21.03 -2.31
CA GLU A 94 8.51 21.46 -2.73
C GLU A 94 7.72 22.06 -1.56
N THR A 95 6.73 22.89 -1.87
CA THR A 95 5.86 23.54 -0.89
C THR A 95 4.47 22.91 -0.93
N LEU A 96 3.94 22.65 0.26
CA LEU A 96 2.60 22.14 0.48
C LEU A 96 1.76 23.18 1.23
N ASP A 97 0.70 23.65 0.59
CA ASP A 97 -0.31 24.45 1.27
C ASP A 97 -1.19 23.57 2.15
N LEU A 98 -1.40 24.01 3.39
CA LEU A 98 -2.34 23.44 4.35
C LEU A 98 -3.54 24.37 4.49
N LYS A 99 -4.73 23.85 4.18
CA LYS A 99 -6.00 24.59 4.21
C LYS A 99 -6.83 24.09 5.39
N VAL A 100 -7.15 24.96 6.34
CA VAL A 100 -7.78 24.59 7.61
C VAL A 100 -9.06 25.40 7.84
N SER A 101 -10.09 24.72 8.34
CA SER A 101 -11.34 25.33 8.76
C SER A 101 -11.60 25.02 10.23
N THR A 102 -12.05 26.03 10.99
CA THR A 102 -12.51 25.86 12.37
C THR A 102 -13.90 26.42 12.53
N ARG A 103 -14.87 25.59 12.95
CA ARG A 103 -16.26 25.99 13.18
C ARG A 103 -16.71 25.54 14.58
N PRO A 104 -16.94 26.48 15.53
CA PRO A 104 -16.80 27.94 15.41
C PRO A 104 -15.35 28.39 15.20
N ALA A 105 -15.15 29.66 14.83
CA ALA A 105 -13.84 30.27 14.69
C ALA A 105 -12.98 30.02 15.95
N SER A 106 -11.81 29.41 15.79
CA SER A 106 -10.88 29.14 16.87
C SER A 106 -9.46 29.28 16.34
N PRO A 107 -8.57 29.96 17.08
CA PRO A 107 -7.15 29.80 16.85
C PRO A 107 -6.75 28.33 16.98
N PHE A 108 -5.70 27.94 16.27
CA PHE A 108 -5.23 26.57 16.24
C PHE A 108 -3.72 26.50 16.05
N THR A 109 -3.15 25.33 16.32
CA THR A 109 -1.73 25.03 16.08
C THR A 109 -1.59 23.87 15.09
N ILE A 110 -0.44 23.86 14.39
CA ILE A 110 -0.05 22.77 13.49
C ILE A 110 1.31 22.21 13.94
N ASP A 111 1.32 20.93 14.29
CA ASP A 111 2.53 20.16 14.56
C ASP A 111 2.69 19.06 13.51
N ILE A 112 3.85 19.00 12.88
CA ILE A 112 4.15 18.01 11.84
C ILE A 112 4.85 16.80 12.46
N TYR A 113 4.39 15.61 12.10
CA TYR A 113 4.96 14.33 12.52
C TYR A 113 5.24 13.45 11.31
N ARG A 114 6.34 12.69 11.35
CA ARG A 114 6.57 11.54 10.46
C ARG A 114 6.18 10.27 11.22
N THR A 115 5.35 9.42 10.63
CA THR A 115 5.04 8.09 11.20
C THR A 115 6.19 7.11 10.93
N GLY A 116 6.32 6.08 11.77
CA GLY A 116 7.42 5.11 11.67
C GLY A 116 7.58 4.31 12.96
N TYR A 117 8.68 3.57 13.11
CA TYR A 117 8.89 2.74 14.30
C TYR A 117 9.29 3.55 15.54
N TYR A 118 10.36 4.35 15.45
CA TYR A 118 10.93 5.20 16.49
C TYR A 118 10.97 4.59 17.89
N GLN A 119 11.67 3.46 18.04
CA GLN A 119 11.76 2.69 19.30
C GLN A 119 10.39 2.31 19.90
N GLY A 120 9.35 2.25 19.07
CA GLY A 120 7.99 1.87 19.44
C GLY A 120 7.05 3.00 19.84
N THR A 121 7.44 4.27 19.67
CA THR A 121 6.51 5.40 19.91
C THR A 121 5.60 5.67 18.71
N GLY A 122 5.96 5.18 17.53
CA GLY A 122 5.11 5.25 16.34
C GLY A 122 5.26 6.51 15.48
N GLY A 123 5.96 7.53 15.97
CA GLY A 123 6.18 8.74 15.20
C GLY A 123 7.21 9.64 15.82
N ARG A 124 7.71 10.59 15.03
CA ARG A 124 8.63 11.63 15.44
C ARG A 124 8.03 13.00 15.16
N HIS A 125 8.19 13.92 16.11
CA HIS A 125 7.90 15.33 15.88
C HIS A 125 8.95 15.91 14.94
N MET A 126 8.50 16.47 13.83
CA MET A 126 9.37 17.03 12.79
C MET A 126 9.59 18.52 13.04
N THR A 127 8.49 19.26 13.18
CA THR A 127 8.49 20.69 13.41
C THR A 127 7.13 21.18 13.88
N ARG A 128 7.10 22.36 14.49
CA ARG A 128 5.89 23.12 14.80
C ARG A 128 5.84 24.32 13.84
N LEU A 129 4.75 24.46 13.08
CA LEU A 129 4.61 25.60 12.15
C LEU A 129 4.21 26.89 12.86
N GLY A 130 3.48 26.78 13.97
CA GLY A 130 3.09 27.91 14.79
C GLY A 130 1.61 27.89 15.16
N ARG A 131 1.12 29.07 15.53
CA ARG A 131 -0.27 29.34 15.90
C ARG A 131 -0.90 30.19 14.80
N PHE A 132 -2.09 29.80 14.37
CA PHE A 132 -2.84 30.44 13.27
C PHE A 132 -4.22 30.86 13.77
N GLU A 133 -4.73 31.95 13.22
CA GLU A 133 -6.13 32.35 13.43
C GLU A 133 -7.02 31.48 12.54
N GLY A 134 -7.92 30.71 13.14
CA GLY A 134 -8.85 29.86 12.42
C GLY A 134 -10.23 30.51 12.28
N THR A 135 -10.77 30.44 11.07
CA THR A 135 -12.13 30.86 10.75
C THR A 135 -12.89 29.72 10.06
N PRO A 136 -14.22 29.74 10.06
CA PRO A 136 -14.98 28.79 9.28
C PRO A 136 -14.80 29.10 7.79
N GLN A 137 -14.17 28.18 7.06
CA GLN A 137 -14.12 28.20 5.60
C GLN A 137 -15.43 27.64 5.00
N GLU A 138 -15.74 28.03 3.77
CA GLU A 138 -16.98 27.67 3.07
C GLU A 138 -17.10 26.16 2.83
N GLU A 139 -18.26 25.59 3.15
CA GLU A 139 -18.56 24.24 2.69
C GLU A 139 -19.13 24.35 1.26
N PRO A 140 -18.54 23.71 0.25
CA PRO A 140 -18.87 23.96 -1.15
C PRO A 140 -20.33 23.61 -1.47
N ALA A 141 -20.85 24.04 -2.61
CA ALA A 141 -22.12 23.51 -3.14
C ALA A 141 -21.94 22.06 -3.64
N VAL A 142 -23.04 21.35 -3.90
CA VAL A 142 -22.98 20.02 -4.54
C VAL A 142 -22.82 20.24 -6.03
N GLY A 143 -21.66 19.87 -6.59
CA GLY A 143 -21.37 19.99 -8.01
C GLY A 143 -21.91 18.82 -8.84
N GLU A 144 -21.56 18.80 -10.12
CA GLU A 144 -21.79 17.67 -11.02
C GLU A 144 -21.17 16.38 -10.44
N GLY A 145 -21.85 15.25 -10.61
CA GLY A 145 -21.44 13.98 -10.02
C GLY A 145 -21.37 14.00 -8.49
N ARG A 146 -22.17 14.85 -7.85
CA ARG A 146 -22.18 15.08 -6.38
C ARG A 146 -20.84 15.54 -5.81
N LEU A 147 -19.97 16.11 -6.64
CA LEU A 147 -18.65 16.54 -6.24
C LEU A 147 -18.73 17.60 -5.12
N ARG A 148 -17.87 17.44 -4.10
CA ARG A 148 -17.67 18.40 -3.00
C ARG A 148 -16.22 18.84 -3.05
N GLU A 149 -15.96 19.99 -3.66
CA GLU A 149 -14.62 20.52 -3.88
C GLU A 149 -14.46 21.85 -3.16
N CYS A 150 -13.58 21.91 -2.17
CA CYS A 150 -13.34 23.12 -1.40
C CYS A 150 -12.43 24.09 -2.15
N ALA A 151 -12.74 25.39 -2.03
CA ALA A 151 -11.88 26.50 -2.45
C ALA A 151 -11.35 27.25 -1.22
N TRP A 152 -10.88 26.52 -0.19
CA TRP A 152 -10.43 27.13 1.07
C TRP A 152 -9.14 27.92 0.88
N GLU A 153 -9.04 29.05 1.58
CA GLU A 153 -7.81 29.82 1.63
C GLU A 153 -6.70 29.04 2.37
N THR A 154 -5.47 29.20 1.89
CA THR A 154 -4.29 28.60 2.54
C THR A 154 -4.10 29.22 3.92
N SER A 155 -4.05 28.36 4.95
CA SER A 155 -3.84 28.79 6.33
C SER A 155 -2.37 28.75 6.73
N ALA A 156 -1.60 27.82 6.16
CA ALA A 156 -0.17 27.68 6.37
C ALA A 156 0.50 27.08 5.13
N GLU A 157 1.77 27.43 4.91
CA GLU A 157 2.63 26.82 3.89
C GLU A 157 3.73 26.01 4.57
N LEU A 158 4.05 24.85 4.01
CA LEU A 158 5.14 24.00 4.46
C LEU A 158 6.05 23.66 3.28
N THR A 159 7.24 24.26 3.24
CA THR A 159 8.31 23.78 2.37
C THR A 159 8.99 22.58 3.01
N ILE A 160 9.01 21.45 2.30
CA ILE A 160 9.59 20.21 2.81
C ILE A 160 11.11 20.34 2.90
N PRO A 161 11.72 20.25 4.10
CA PRO A 161 13.17 20.32 4.24
C PRO A 161 13.89 19.18 3.51
N ALA A 162 15.11 19.47 3.03
CA ALA A 162 15.92 18.54 2.26
C ALA A 162 16.31 17.25 3.02
N ASP A 163 16.32 17.29 4.35
CA ASP A 163 16.70 16.18 5.23
C ASP A 163 15.50 15.34 5.70
N TRP A 164 14.29 15.64 5.25
CA TRP A 164 13.11 14.83 5.55
C TRP A 164 13.14 13.54 4.73
N LEU A 165 13.25 12.41 5.44
CA LEU A 165 13.20 11.09 4.83
C LEU A 165 11.81 10.80 4.29
N SER A 166 11.73 10.04 3.19
CA SER A 166 10.44 9.58 2.69
C SER A 166 9.62 8.87 3.77
N GLY A 167 8.31 9.10 3.76
CA GLY A 167 7.41 8.64 4.81
C GLY A 167 5.98 9.13 4.62
N VAL A 168 5.10 8.64 5.49
CA VAL A 168 3.77 9.19 5.69
C VAL A 168 3.84 10.23 6.81
N TYR A 169 3.33 11.42 6.53
CA TYR A 169 3.40 12.57 7.41
C TYR A 169 2.02 13.05 7.80
N LEU A 170 1.95 13.61 9.00
CA LEU A 170 0.72 14.12 9.61
C LEU A 170 0.95 15.54 10.06
N ALA A 171 0.13 16.47 9.59
CA ALA A 171 -0.08 17.73 10.25
C ALA A 171 -1.20 17.53 11.29
N LYS A 172 -0.82 17.40 12.57
CA LYS A 172 -1.80 17.35 13.67
C LYS A 172 -2.28 18.76 13.95
N LEU A 173 -3.57 18.97 13.73
CA LEU A 173 -4.27 20.22 14.01
C LEU A 173 -4.80 20.18 15.43
N THR A 174 -4.66 21.27 16.19
CA THR A 174 -5.29 21.41 17.52
C THR A 174 -5.94 22.78 17.67
N ALA A 175 -7.27 22.82 17.74
CA ALA A 175 -8.03 24.03 18.02
C ALA A 175 -7.92 24.41 19.50
N GLU A 176 -7.56 25.66 19.81
CA GLU A 176 -7.28 26.10 21.17
C GLU A 176 -8.52 26.21 22.06
N LYS A 177 -9.67 26.63 21.52
CA LYS A 177 -10.87 26.88 22.33
C LYS A 177 -11.47 25.61 22.91
N GLU A 178 -11.62 24.59 22.07
CA GLU A 178 -12.27 23.33 22.46
C GLU A 178 -11.28 22.18 22.64
N GLY A 179 -10.00 22.38 22.28
CA GLY A 179 -8.99 21.31 22.25
C GLY A 179 -9.26 20.25 21.18
N ALA A 180 -10.17 20.51 20.23
CA ALA A 180 -10.49 19.57 19.15
C ALA A 180 -9.26 19.30 18.29
N GLN A 181 -9.11 18.07 17.81
CA GLN A 181 -7.97 17.66 16.99
C GLN A 181 -8.40 16.83 15.79
N SER A 182 -7.64 16.96 14.71
CA SER A 182 -7.74 16.17 13.49
C SER A 182 -6.39 16.20 12.75
N TYR A 183 -6.24 15.38 11.73
CA TYR A 183 -5.04 15.37 10.89
C TYR A 183 -5.28 16.02 9.52
N ILE A 184 -4.18 16.48 8.92
CA ILE A 184 -3.98 16.48 7.48
C ILE A 184 -2.88 15.46 7.20
N ILE A 185 -3.19 14.42 6.42
CA ILE A 185 -2.21 13.42 5.98
C ILE A 185 -1.61 13.83 4.63
N PHE A 186 -0.31 13.62 4.45
CA PHE A 186 0.39 13.81 3.18
C PHE A 186 1.64 12.94 3.13
N ILE A 187 2.12 12.67 1.92
CA ILE A 187 3.24 11.77 1.68
C ILE A 187 4.45 12.62 1.30
N VAL A 188 5.58 12.36 1.95
CA VAL A 188 6.86 12.87 1.48
C VAL A 188 7.55 11.74 0.74
N ARG A 189 7.75 11.93 -0.56
CA ARG A 189 8.43 10.98 -1.44
C ARG A 189 9.87 11.42 -1.71
N ASP A 190 10.74 10.48 -2.01
CA ASP A 190 12.12 10.75 -2.45
C ASP A 190 12.45 10.03 -3.77
N ASP A 191 13.62 10.33 -4.34
CA ASP A 191 14.13 9.74 -5.59
C ASP A 191 15.34 8.82 -5.38
N ARG A 192 15.69 8.51 -4.14
CA ARG A 192 16.78 7.56 -3.89
C ARG A 192 16.37 6.17 -4.37
N GLU A 193 17.37 5.38 -4.74
CA GLU A 193 17.19 3.94 -4.85
C GLU A 193 16.79 3.37 -3.47
N CYS A 194 15.85 2.43 -3.49
CA CYS A 194 15.35 1.76 -2.30
C CYS A 194 15.07 0.29 -2.59
N ASP A 195 15.01 -0.51 -1.54
CA ASP A 195 14.65 -1.92 -1.70
C ASP A 195 13.12 -2.06 -1.93
N PHE A 196 12.31 -1.29 -1.19
CA PHE A 196 10.85 -1.38 -1.20
C PHE A 196 10.20 -0.02 -1.44
N LEU A 197 9.31 0.03 -2.43
CA LEU A 197 8.45 1.18 -2.70
C LEU A 197 7.05 0.87 -2.18
N PHE A 198 6.67 1.52 -1.07
CA PHE A 198 5.36 1.39 -0.43
C PHE A 198 4.40 2.40 -1.06
N GLN A 199 3.40 1.92 -1.80
CA GLN A 199 2.28 2.74 -2.22
C GLN A 199 1.24 2.80 -1.11
N VAL A 200 0.87 4.01 -0.70
CA VAL A 200 -0.35 4.22 0.07
C VAL A 200 -1.56 4.22 -0.86
N SER A 201 -2.71 3.74 -0.39
CA SER A 201 -3.92 3.57 -1.20
C SER A 201 -4.82 4.82 -1.16
N ASP A 202 -4.24 6.01 -1.34
CA ASP A 202 -4.91 7.29 -1.11
C ASP A 202 -6.06 7.62 -2.08
N ALA A 203 -6.08 7.02 -3.28
CA ALA A 203 -7.23 7.04 -4.17
C ALA A 203 -8.42 6.27 -3.56
N SER A 204 -8.18 5.09 -2.97
CA SER A 204 -9.19 4.33 -2.24
C SER A 204 -9.65 5.09 -1.00
N TRP A 205 -8.73 5.65 -0.20
CA TRP A 205 -9.12 6.45 0.96
C TRP A 205 -10.07 7.59 0.56
N LEU A 206 -9.83 8.21 -0.60
CA LEU A 206 -10.66 9.29 -1.13
C LEU A 206 -12.01 8.77 -1.65
N ALA A 207 -12.03 7.63 -2.33
CA ALA A 207 -13.25 6.98 -2.80
C ALA A 207 -14.23 6.67 -1.67
N TYR A 208 -13.69 6.25 -0.52
CA TYR A 208 -14.43 5.91 0.69
C TYR A 208 -14.73 7.11 1.62
N ASN A 209 -14.08 8.25 1.42
CA ASN A 209 -14.20 9.43 2.28
C ASN A 209 -15.62 10.03 2.22
N LEU A 210 -16.29 10.12 3.38
CA LEU A 210 -17.66 10.61 3.48
C LEU A 210 -17.80 12.12 3.67
N TRP A 211 -16.70 12.88 3.66
CA TRP A 211 -16.77 14.31 3.90
C TRP A 211 -17.66 15.04 2.85
N PRO A 212 -18.56 15.99 3.21
CA PRO A 212 -18.93 16.48 4.55
C PRO A 212 -20.28 15.93 5.08
N GLY A 213 -20.57 14.64 4.84
CA GLY A 213 -21.80 14.01 5.32
C GLY A 213 -22.37 12.93 4.37
N GLY A 214 -21.55 11.99 3.94
CA GLY A 214 -21.92 10.89 3.04
C GLY A 214 -21.54 11.10 1.57
N TYR A 215 -20.66 12.03 1.23
CA TYR A 215 -20.26 12.28 -0.17
C TYR A 215 -19.01 11.48 -0.54
N SER A 216 -19.22 10.20 -0.84
CA SER A 216 -18.23 9.23 -1.30
C SER A 216 -18.64 8.66 -2.66
N LEU A 217 -17.76 7.91 -3.33
CA LEU A 217 -18.14 7.17 -4.54
C LEU A 217 -19.24 6.13 -4.27
N TYR A 218 -19.39 5.68 -3.03
CA TYR A 218 -20.45 4.74 -2.61
C TYR A 218 -21.84 5.36 -2.37
N ASN A 219 -22.05 6.64 -2.68
CA ASN A 219 -23.33 7.31 -2.43
C ASN A 219 -23.72 8.28 -3.55
N ASP A 220 -24.66 7.84 -4.38
CA ASP A 220 -25.31 8.64 -5.42
C ASP A 220 -26.48 9.49 -4.89
N GLY A 221 -26.82 9.38 -3.59
CA GLY A 221 -27.90 10.11 -2.95
C GLY A 221 -29.30 9.58 -3.24
N GLU A 222 -29.42 8.52 -4.02
CA GLU A 222 -30.71 7.90 -4.39
C GLU A 222 -30.77 6.47 -3.85
N ASN A 223 -29.68 5.71 -4.02
CA ASN A 223 -29.61 4.33 -3.59
C ASN A 223 -29.50 4.25 -2.06
N PRO A 224 -30.38 3.49 -1.39
CA PRO A 224 -30.33 3.31 0.06
C PRO A 224 -29.21 2.37 0.52
N ARG A 225 -28.52 1.72 -0.43
CA ARG A 225 -27.37 0.84 -0.22
C ARG A 225 -26.12 1.45 -0.86
N ALA A 226 -24.97 0.79 -0.67
CA ALA A 226 -23.72 1.18 -1.32
C ALA A 226 -23.90 1.22 -2.85
N TYR A 227 -23.57 2.37 -3.44
CA TYR A 227 -23.62 2.60 -4.87
C TYR A 227 -22.29 2.27 -5.54
N CYS A 228 -22.29 1.32 -6.46
CA CYS A 228 -21.12 0.94 -7.25
C CYS A 228 -21.41 1.17 -8.73
N GLY A 229 -21.41 2.43 -9.19
CA GLY A 229 -21.64 2.79 -10.59
C GLY A 229 -20.95 4.12 -10.96
N PRO A 230 -21.14 4.59 -12.21
CA PRO A 230 -20.57 5.84 -12.70
C PRO A 230 -21.34 7.07 -12.15
N GLY A 231 -20.88 8.29 -12.49
CA GLY A 231 -21.67 9.50 -12.21
C GLY A 231 -21.59 10.04 -10.78
N VAL A 232 -20.66 9.52 -9.97
CA VAL A 232 -20.27 10.11 -8.68
C VAL A 232 -18.78 10.41 -8.70
N SER A 233 -18.37 11.55 -8.16
CA SER A 233 -16.99 12.03 -8.19
C SER A 233 -16.55 12.56 -6.82
N VAL A 234 -15.25 12.45 -6.54
CA VAL A 234 -14.64 12.91 -5.30
C VAL A 234 -13.31 13.61 -5.60
N SER A 235 -12.92 14.59 -4.77
CA SER A 235 -11.70 15.38 -4.96
C SER A 235 -10.81 15.36 -3.72
N TRP A 236 -9.48 15.43 -3.90
CA TRP A 236 -8.51 15.65 -2.83
C TRP A 236 -8.57 17.08 -2.27
N ASP A 237 -9.30 18.00 -2.90
CA ASP A 237 -9.55 19.35 -2.38
C ASP A 237 -10.63 19.34 -1.28
N ARG A 238 -10.50 18.43 -0.32
CA ARG A 238 -11.38 18.34 0.85
C ARG A 238 -10.75 17.51 1.99
N PRO A 239 -11.13 17.73 3.25
CA PRO A 239 -10.65 16.93 4.38
C PRO A 239 -11.07 15.46 4.32
N TYR A 240 -10.34 14.62 5.05
CA TYR A 240 -10.75 13.23 5.32
C TYR A 240 -11.65 13.15 6.56
N ALA A 241 -12.84 12.57 6.38
CA ALA A 241 -13.82 12.27 7.41
C ALA A 241 -13.82 10.75 7.71
N TRP A 242 -14.85 10.23 8.39
CA TRP A 242 -15.04 8.77 8.45
C TRP A 242 -15.25 8.19 7.06
N ASN A 243 -14.93 6.91 6.92
CA ASN A 243 -15.08 6.14 5.71
C ASN A 243 -16.45 5.46 5.59
N TRP A 244 -16.77 5.00 4.38
CA TRP A 244 -18.00 4.26 4.07
C TRP A 244 -18.10 2.91 4.82
N HIS A 245 -16.97 2.29 5.20
CA HIS A 245 -16.93 1.04 5.95
C HIS A 245 -17.66 1.11 7.31
N GLY A 246 -17.91 2.31 7.85
CA GLY A 246 -18.79 2.51 9.00
C GLY A 246 -18.14 2.24 10.35
N HIS A 247 -16.81 2.09 10.39
CA HIS A 247 -16.06 1.88 11.62
C HIS A 247 -15.97 3.16 12.45
N LYS A 248 -16.33 3.08 13.73
CA LYS A 248 -16.24 4.20 14.67
C LYS A 248 -14.81 4.35 15.19
N ALA A 249 -13.95 5.00 14.41
CA ALA A 249 -12.56 5.27 14.75
C ALA A 249 -12.29 6.79 14.85
N PRO A 250 -12.84 7.52 15.83
CA PRO A 250 -12.72 8.98 15.90
C PRO A 250 -11.27 9.46 15.97
N LEU A 251 -10.37 8.69 16.57
CA LEU A 251 -8.96 9.06 16.71
C LEU A 251 -8.16 8.98 15.40
N THR A 252 -8.78 8.58 14.29
CA THR A 252 -8.16 8.54 12.95
C THR A 252 -8.71 9.64 12.02
N LEU A 253 -9.47 10.61 12.54
CA LEU A 253 -10.02 11.70 11.72
C LEU A 253 -8.90 12.47 11.00
N GLY A 254 -9.02 12.59 9.68
CA GLY A 254 -8.05 13.28 8.84
C GLY A 254 -6.88 12.42 8.35
N SER A 255 -6.74 11.17 8.81
CA SER A 255 -5.64 10.29 8.40
C SER A 255 -5.95 9.45 7.15
N GLY A 256 -7.04 9.75 6.44
CA GLY A 256 -7.62 8.82 5.47
C GLY A 256 -7.89 7.47 6.15
N GLU A 257 -7.46 6.38 5.52
CA GLU A 257 -7.54 5.04 6.12
C GLU A 257 -6.19 4.46 6.53
N TYR A 258 -5.12 5.27 6.50
CA TYR A 258 -3.75 4.83 6.78
C TYR A 258 -3.59 4.09 8.11
N PHE A 259 -4.13 4.65 9.21
CA PHE A 259 -4.04 4.03 10.54
C PHE A 259 -4.89 2.79 10.73
N LEU A 260 -5.85 2.58 9.83
CA LEU A 260 -6.68 1.41 9.87
C LEU A 260 -5.95 0.26 9.17
N TRP A 261 -5.40 0.49 7.97
CA TRP A 261 -5.05 -0.60 7.05
C TRP A 261 -3.57 -0.71 6.66
N GLU A 262 -2.78 0.34 6.83
CA GLU A 262 -1.44 0.40 6.19
C GLU A 262 -0.31 0.65 7.18
N TYR A 263 -0.59 1.44 8.22
CA TYR A 263 0.40 1.81 9.21
C TYR A 263 1.06 0.61 9.93
N PRO A 264 0.35 -0.48 10.24
CA PRO A 264 0.98 -1.65 10.86
C PRO A 264 2.08 -2.29 10.02
N LEU A 265 1.90 -2.44 8.70
CA LEU A 265 2.96 -2.92 7.82
C LEU A 265 4.11 -1.91 7.73
N ALA A 266 3.82 -0.62 7.53
CA ALA A 266 4.84 0.43 7.48
C ALA A 266 5.71 0.47 8.75
N TYR A 267 5.07 0.43 9.92
CA TYR A 267 5.74 0.36 11.22
C TYR A 267 6.59 -0.90 11.37
N TRP A 268 6.06 -2.06 10.97
CA TRP A 268 6.80 -3.32 11.04
C TRP A 268 8.02 -3.30 10.12
N MET A 269 7.88 -2.79 8.90
CA MET A 269 8.99 -2.69 7.96
C MET A 269 10.13 -1.83 8.50
N GLU A 270 9.78 -0.66 9.04
CA GLU A 270 10.74 0.25 9.65
C GLU A 270 11.39 -0.32 10.91
N LYS A 271 10.63 -1.06 11.73
CA LYS A 271 11.15 -1.79 12.90
C LYS A 271 12.20 -2.82 12.51
N GLU A 272 11.98 -3.55 11.43
CA GLU A 272 12.89 -4.57 10.91
C GLU A 272 14.07 -3.98 10.12
N GLY A 273 14.11 -2.64 9.96
CA GLY A 273 15.19 -1.93 9.29
C GLY A 273 15.20 -2.14 7.77
N TYR A 274 14.04 -2.40 7.16
CA TYR A 274 13.94 -2.45 5.70
C TYR A 274 14.10 -1.07 5.09
N ASP A 275 14.76 -1.03 3.94
CA ASP A 275 14.95 0.19 3.19
C ASP A 275 13.72 0.54 2.36
N VAL A 276 12.77 1.24 2.98
CA VAL A 276 11.47 1.60 2.41
C VAL A 276 11.39 3.09 2.03
N SER A 277 10.83 3.36 0.85
CA SER A 277 10.38 4.68 0.40
C SER A 277 8.87 4.64 0.16
N TYR A 278 8.18 5.76 0.33
CA TYR A 278 6.72 5.86 0.29
C TYR A 278 6.25 6.77 -0.84
N ILE A 279 5.15 6.39 -1.49
CA ILE A 279 4.53 7.13 -2.59
C ILE A 279 3.00 7.10 -2.50
N SER A 280 2.35 8.10 -3.10
CA SER A 280 0.90 8.14 -3.37
C SER A 280 0.54 7.32 -4.61
N THR A 281 -0.73 6.92 -4.76
CA THR A 281 -1.26 6.38 -6.03
C THR A 281 -1.01 7.32 -7.22
N LEU A 282 -1.02 8.65 -6.98
CA LEU A 282 -0.74 9.65 -8.01
C LEU A 282 0.70 9.55 -8.54
N ASP A 283 1.65 9.18 -7.68
CA ASP A 283 3.04 9.01 -8.08
C ASP A 283 3.19 7.78 -8.99
N THR A 284 2.47 6.70 -8.71
CA THR A 284 2.40 5.52 -9.58
C THR A 284 1.73 5.83 -10.91
N HIS A 285 0.73 6.72 -10.92
CA HIS A 285 0.10 7.22 -12.14
C HIS A 285 1.07 8.04 -13.00
N THR A 286 1.82 8.97 -12.39
CA THR A 286 2.57 10.01 -13.11
C THR A 286 4.05 9.71 -13.31
N ASP A 287 4.69 8.93 -12.44
CA ASP A 287 6.14 8.77 -12.41
C ASP A 287 6.59 7.31 -12.62
N ARG A 288 6.39 6.86 -13.86
CA ARG A 288 6.83 5.54 -14.33
C ARG A 288 8.33 5.29 -14.12
N VAL A 289 9.16 6.32 -14.29
CA VAL A 289 10.63 6.18 -14.15
C VAL A 289 10.99 6.01 -12.69
N GLY A 290 10.36 6.78 -11.81
CA GLY A 290 10.50 6.67 -10.37
C GLY A 290 10.25 5.26 -9.86
N LEU A 291 9.23 4.54 -10.36
CA LEU A 291 8.97 3.16 -9.92
C LEU A 291 10.19 2.24 -10.10
N ARG A 292 10.98 2.42 -11.17
CA ARG A 292 12.11 1.53 -11.50
C ARG A 292 13.36 1.77 -10.66
N ARG A 293 13.34 2.74 -9.74
CA ARG A 293 14.41 2.95 -8.77
C ARG A 293 14.36 1.98 -7.60
N SER A 294 13.25 1.24 -7.44
CA SER A 294 13.09 0.25 -6.39
C SER A 294 13.26 -1.17 -6.91
N LYS A 295 13.67 -2.08 -6.04
CA LYS A 295 13.65 -3.52 -6.34
C LYS A 295 12.23 -4.08 -6.30
N SER A 296 11.38 -3.50 -5.45
CA SER A 296 10.03 -4.01 -5.21
C SER A 296 8.99 -2.90 -5.15
N PHE A 297 7.77 -3.22 -5.57
CA PHE A 297 6.57 -2.42 -5.35
C PHE A 297 5.62 -3.13 -4.37
N LEU A 298 5.06 -2.39 -3.42
CA LEU A 298 4.13 -2.90 -2.42
C LEU A 298 2.79 -2.16 -2.53
N SER A 299 1.72 -2.93 -2.72
CA SER A 299 0.32 -2.50 -2.58
C SER A 299 -0.22 -3.07 -1.27
N VAL A 300 -0.88 -2.25 -0.45
CA VAL A 300 -1.10 -2.55 0.97
C VAL A 300 -2.48 -2.15 1.43
N GLY A 301 -3.12 -3.01 2.21
CA GLY A 301 -4.40 -2.70 2.85
C GLY A 301 -5.55 -2.86 1.86
N HIS A 302 -6.05 -1.74 1.33
CA HIS A 302 -7.20 -1.75 0.42
C HIS A 302 -6.98 -0.85 -0.80
N ASP A 303 -6.40 -1.42 -1.84
CA ASP A 303 -5.92 -0.71 -3.03
C ASP A 303 -6.82 -0.94 -4.25
N GLU A 304 -8.12 -0.69 -4.09
CA GLU A 304 -9.20 -0.97 -5.06
C GLU A 304 -9.18 -0.08 -6.31
N TYR A 305 -8.88 1.22 -6.16
CA TYR A 305 -9.08 2.22 -7.21
C TYR A 305 -7.79 2.54 -7.97
N TRP A 306 -7.69 2.04 -9.21
CA TRP A 306 -6.49 2.15 -10.04
C TRP A 306 -6.76 2.84 -11.36
N SER A 307 -5.83 3.67 -11.82
CA SER A 307 -5.85 4.13 -13.21
C SER A 307 -5.19 3.12 -14.15
N LEU A 308 -5.58 3.13 -15.43
CA LEU A 308 -4.91 2.31 -16.45
C LEU A 308 -3.39 2.57 -16.48
N SER A 309 -2.97 3.84 -16.32
CA SER A 309 -1.55 4.18 -16.29
C SER A 309 -0.82 3.59 -15.08
N MET A 310 -1.45 3.53 -13.90
CA MET A 310 -0.85 2.87 -12.74
C MET A 310 -0.62 1.39 -13.03
N PHE A 311 -1.66 0.70 -13.51
CA PHE A 311 -1.59 -0.72 -13.85
C PHE A 311 -0.48 -1.01 -14.86
N ASP A 312 -0.45 -0.23 -15.96
CA ASP A 312 0.56 -0.38 -17.00
C ASP A 312 1.97 -0.04 -16.51
N ASN A 313 2.13 0.96 -15.65
CA ASN A 313 3.43 1.36 -15.12
C ASN A 313 4.01 0.25 -14.23
N VAL A 314 3.20 -0.31 -13.31
CA VAL A 314 3.61 -1.40 -12.44
C VAL A 314 3.87 -2.67 -13.24
N ARG A 315 2.96 -3.05 -14.14
CA ARG A 315 3.16 -4.22 -15.03
C ARG A 315 4.44 -4.12 -15.85
N GLN A 316 4.73 -2.96 -16.43
CA GLN A 316 5.96 -2.73 -17.19
C GLN A 316 7.22 -2.64 -16.33
N ALA A 317 7.10 -2.37 -15.04
CA ALA A 317 8.22 -2.43 -14.10
C ALA A 317 8.47 -3.89 -13.66
N VAL A 318 7.40 -4.66 -13.39
CA VAL A 318 7.49 -6.11 -13.15
C VAL A 318 8.08 -6.86 -14.36
N ASP A 319 7.60 -6.57 -15.57
CA ASP A 319 8.18 -7.11 -16.82
C ASP A 319 9.66 -6.73 -17.00
N ALA A 320 10.09 -5.63 -16.39
CA ALA A 320 11.47 -5.15 -16.43
C ALA A 320 12.37 -5.73 -15.32
N GLY A 321 11.82 -6.53 -14.40
CA GLY A 321 12.56 -7.20 -13.32
C GLY A 321 12.26 -6.70 -11.90
N MET A 322 11.30 -5.79 -11.72
CA MET A 322 10.87 -5.37 -10.38
C MET A 322 10.02 -6.47 -9.73
N HIS A 323 10.23 -6.73 -8.44
CA HIS A 323 9.33 -7.57 -7.66
C HIS A 323 8.05 -6.82 -7.30
N ALA A 324 6.97 -7.53 -7.00
CA ALA A 324 5.75 -6.91 -6.47
C ALA A 324 5.11 -7.77 -5.39
N ALA A 325 4.58 -7.13 -4.35
CA ALA A 325 3.73 -7.79 -3.38
C ALA A 325 2.42 -7.01 -3.18
N PHE A 326 1.32 -7.74 -3.27
CA PHE A 326 -0.03 -7.25 -3.01
C PHE A 326 -0.48 -7.81 -1.67
N PHE A 327 -0.31 -7.00 -0.62
CA PHE A 327 -0.79 -7.25 0.74
C PHE A 327 -2.17 -6.60 0.92
N SER A 328 -3.05 -6.84 -0.04
CA SER A 328 -4.37 -6.24 -0.17
C SER A 328 -5.38 -7.27 -0.65
N GLY A 329 -6.67 -6.97 -0.44
CA GLY A 329 -7.79 -7.58 -1.16
C GLY A 329 -8.35 -6.57 -2.17
N ASP A 330 -9.29 -7.02 -3.00
CA ASP A 330 -10.04 -6.20 -3.98
C ASP A 330 -9.19 -5.28 -4.88
N THR A 331 -7.91 -5.64 -5.08
CA THR A 331 -6.95 -4.76 -5.74
C THR A 331 -7.26 -4.62 -7.21
N CYS A 332 -7.16 -3.39 -7.72
CA CYS A 332 -7.51 -3.09 -9.11
C CYS A 332 -8.95 -3.53 -9.48
N TRP A 333 -9.94 -3.28 -8.63
CA TRP A 333 -11.34 -3.53 -9.00
C TRP A 333 -11.86 -2.46 -9.97
N CYS A 334 -11.67 -1.18 -9.64
CA CYS A 334 -12.22 -0.07 -10.43
C CYS A 334 -11.15 0.71 -11.20
N VAL A 335 -11.42 0.95 -12.49
CA VAL A 335 -10.67 1.89 -13.33
C VAL A 335 -11.10 3.32 -13.03
N ILE A 336 -10.14 4.15 -12.61
CA ILE A 336 -10.33 5.58 -12.36
C ILE A 336 -9.49 6.48 -13.31
N PRO A 337 -10.01 7.65 -13.69
CA PRO A 337 -9.22 8.72 -14.27
C PRO A 337 -8.76 9.70 -13.17
N PHE A 338 -7.59 10.30 -13.34
CA PHE A 338 -7.18 11.46 -12.56
C PHE A 338 -7.54 12.75 -13.32
N LEU A 339 -8.59 13.43 -12.88
CA LEU A 339 -9.18 14.60 -13.50
C LEU A 339 -8.73 15.90 -12.81
N PRO A 340 -8.77 17.06 -13.50
CA PRO A 340 -8.51 18.33 -12.85
C PRO A 340 -9.62 18.73 -11.86
N ASN A 341 -9.32 19.64 -10.95
CA ASN A 341 -10.33 20.37 -10.16
C ASN A 341 -10.96 21.52 -10.98
N ALA A 342 -11.93 22.22 -10.40
CA ALA A 342 -12.61 23.35 -11.05
C ALA A 342 -11.67 24.52 -11.40
N ALA A 343 -10.55 24.65 -10.68
CA ALA A 343 -9.50 25.64 -10.98
C ALA A 343 -8.51 25.19 -12.08
N GLY A 344 -8.66 23.98 -12.61
CA GLY A 344 -7.80 23.42 -13.66
C GLY A 344 -6.50 22.79 -13.16
N GLN A 345 -6.28 22.70 -11.84
CA GLN A 345 -5.17 21.94 -11.28
C GLN A 345 -5.39 20.46 -11.59
N LYS A 346 -4.42 19.84 -12.25
CA LYS A 346 -4.50 18.44 -12.68
C LYS A 346 -4.54 17.48 -11.49
N TYR A 347 -5.16 16.33 -11.72
CA TYR A 347 -5.09 15.16 -10.84
C TYR A 347 -5.63 15.38 -9.43
N ARG A 348 -6.74 16.10 -9.32
CA ARG A 348 -7.41 16.42 -8.05
C ARG A 348 -8.71 15.66 -7.85
N THR A 349 -9.32 15.17 -8.92
CA THR A 349 -10.64 14.53 -8.89
C THR A 349 -10.59 13.12 -9.48
N ILE A 350 -11.33 12.19 -8.90
CA ILE A 350 -11.54 10.83 -9.42
C ILE A 350 -13.03 10.49 -9.50
N THR A 351 -13.36 9.56 -10.39
CA THR A 351 -14.68 8.97 -10.58
C THR A 351 -14.53 7.52 -11.06
N ARG A 352 -15.60 6.72 -11.03
CA ARG A 352 -15.58 5.38 -11.64
C ARG A 352 -15.75 5.49 -13.14
N GLN A 353 -14.77 4.98 -13.90
CA GLN A 353 -14.81 4.98 -15.36
C GLN A 353 -15.09 3.59 -15.94
N GLY A 354 -14.65 2.54 -15.25
CA GLY A 354 -14.83 1.16 -15.72
C GLY A 354 -14.30 0.13 -14.75
N LEU A 355 -14.19 -1.11 -15.23
CA LEU A 355 -13.74 -2.28 -14.48
C LEU A 355 -12.45 -2.87 -15.08
N PHE A 356 -11.67 -3.54 -14.24
CA PHE A 356 -10.59 -4.43 -14.68
C PHE A 356 -11.16 -5.82 -14.92
N GLY A 357 -11.00 -6.33 -16.14
CA GLY A 357 -11.64 -7.57 -16.54
C GLY A 357 -13.15 -7.41 -16.81
N PRO A 358 -13.75 -8.40 -17.48
CA PRO A 358 -15.18 -8.44 -17.71
C PRO A 358 -15.92 -8.88 -16.44
N LEU A 359 -17.17 -8.42 -16.29
CA LEU A 359 -17.95 -8.65 -15.07
C LEU A 359 -18.24 -10.14 -14.80
N ASP A 360 -18.26 -10.98 -15.85
CA ASP A 360 -18.36 -12.44 -15.71
C ASP A 360 -17.09 -13.07 -15.15
N ASP A 361 -15.92 -12.46 -15.34
CA ASP A 361 -14.70 -12.84 -14.62
C ASP A 361 -14.74 -12.41 -13.15
N GLU A 362 -15.60 -11.44 -12.80
CA GLU A 362 -15.86 -11.00 -11.42
C GLU A 362 -16.96 -11.81 -10.71
N ALA A 363 -17.34 -13.00 -11.19
CA ALA A 363 -18.31 -13.84 -10.48
C ALA A 363 -17.99 -15.34 -10.61
N GLU A 364 -18.14 -16.10 -9.53
CA GLU A 364 -17.85 -17.55 -9.54
C GLU A 364 -18.89 -18.33 -10.36
N THR A 365 -20.15 -17.89 -10.33
CA THR A 365 -21.27 -18.54 -11.03
C THR A 365 -22.25 -17.51 -11.63
N PRO A 366 -23.14 -17.91 -12.56
CA PRO A 366 -24.23 -17.06 -13.03
C PRO A 366 -25.15 -16.55 -11.91
N GLU A 367 -25.37 -17.35 -10.86
CA GLU A 367 -26.16 -16.97 -9.69
C GLU A 367 -25.42 -15.91 -8.86
N ALA A 368 -24.11 -16.09 -8.65
CA ALA A 368 -23.25 -15.11 -7.97
C ALA A 368 -23.22 -13.78 -8.73
N LEU A 369 -23.16 -13.83 -10.06
CA LEU A 369 -23.25 -12.64 -10.92
C LEU A 369 -24.62 -11.95 -10.76
N ALA A 370 -25.71 -12.71 -10.78
CA ALA A 370 -27.05 -12.16 -10.60
C ALA A 370 -27.21 -11.50 -9.22
N GLU A 371 -26.62 -12.10 -8.18
CA GLU A 371 -26.61 -11.55 -6.83
C GLU A 371 -25.78 -10.26 -6.73
N CYS A 372 -24.55 -10.27 -7.25
CA CYS A 372 -23.70 -9.08 -7.34
C CYS A 372 -24.44 -7.92 -8.02
N LEU A 373 -25.08 -8.20 -9.16
CA LEU A 373 -25.84 -7.23 -9.92
C LEU A 373 -27.15 -6.77 -9.25
N ALA A 374 -27.73 -7.59 -8.39
CA ALA A 374 -28.87 -7.21 -7.56
C ALA A 374 -28.43 -6.34 -6.37
N ARG A 375 -27.26 -6.62 -5.80
CA ARG A 375 -26.67 -5.88 -4.69
C ARG A 375 -26.11 -4.52 -5.14
N TYR A 376 -25.48 -4.50 -6.31
CA TYR A 376 -24.77 -3.37 -6.89
C TYR A 376 -25.23 -3.14 -8.35
N PRO A 377 -26.47 -2.66 -8.57
CA PRO A 377 -27.02 -2.51 -9.92
C PRO A 377 -26.27 -1.49 -10.79
N GLY A 378 -25.56 -0.54 -10.18
CA GLY A 378 -24.71 0.43 -10.87
C GLY A 378 -23.59 -0.20 -11.68
N THR A 379 -23.12 -1.40 -11.30
CA THR A 379 -21.96 -2.04 -11.91
C THR A 379 -22.23 -2.40 -13.37
N LYS A 380 -23.50 -2.66 -13.75
CA LYS A 380 -23.91 -2.89 -15.15
C LYS A 380 -23.60 -1.74 -16.11
N GLN A 381 -23.43 -0.53 -15.56
CA GLN A 381 -23.19 0.68 -16.34
C GLN A 381 -21.69 0.95 -16.55
N LEU A 382 -20.82 0.22 -15.83
CA LEU A 382 -19.38 0.36 -15.94
C LEU A 382 -18.88 -0.54 -17.08
N PRO A 383 -18.21 0.01 -18.10
CA PRO A 383 -17.58 -0.79 -19.13
C PRO A 383 -16.30 -1.46 -18.60
N THR A 384 -15.96 -2.62 -19.15
CA THR A 384 -14.61 -3.17 -19.02
C THR A 384 -13.64 -2.33 -19.85
N LEU A 385 -12.65 -1.73 -19.19
CA LEU A 385 -11.68 -0.84 -19.84
C LEU A 385 -10.24 -1.32 -19.72
N ALA A 386 -9.98 -2.30 -18.87
CA ALA A 386 -8.66 -2.85 -18.63
C ALA A 386 -8.67 -4.38 -18.80
N PRO A 387 -7.52 -5.01 -19.07
CA PRO A 387 -7.40 -6.45 -18.89
C PRO A 387 -7.71 -6.82 -17.43
N SER A 388 -7.97 -8.10 -17.18
CA SER A 388 -8.08 -8.59 -15.81
C SER A 388 -6.81 -8.24 -15.02
N GLU A 389 -7.05 -7.67 -13.84
CA GLU A 389 -6.12 -7.50 -12.75
C GLU A 389 -5.30 -8.75 -12.44
N GLY A 390 -5.86 -9.94 -12.65
CA GLY A 390 -5.18 -11.22 -12.46
C GLY A 390 -3.91 -11.37 -13.30
N LEU A 391 -3.80 -10.68 -14.43
CA LEU A 391 -2.58 -10.65 -15.24
C LEU A 391 -1.41 -9.90 -14.57
N LEU A 392 -1.68 -9.11 -13.53
CA LEU A 392 -0.69 -8.44 -12.72
C LEU A 392 -0.61 -9.06 -11.31
N ILE A 393 -1.75 -9.24 -10.63
CA ILE A 393 -1.76 -9.64 -9.22
C ILE A 393 -1.86 -11.17 -9.04
N GLY A 394 -2.02 -11.95 -10.11
CA GLY A 394 -2.06 -13.41 -10.09
C GLY A 394 -3.40 -14.02 -9.63
N ALA A 395 -4.36 -13.21 -9.21
CA ALA A 395 -5.72 -13.61 -8.82
C ALA A 395 -6.71 -12.49 -9.21
N ARG A 396 -8.01 -12.76 -9.15
CA ARG A 396 -9.11 -11.90 -9.62
C ARG A 396 -10.08 -11.54 -8.50
N ASN A 397 -10.81 -10.44 -8.67
CA ASN A 397 -11.89 -9.97 -7.81
C ASN A 397 -13.18 -10.71 -8.17
N VAL A 398 -13.26 -11.99 -7.80
CA VAL A 398 -14.40 -12.84 -8.13
C VAL A 398 -15.44 -12.78 -7.01
N TYR A 399 -16.67 -12.40 -7.34
CA TYR A 399 -17.81 -12.36 -6.43
C TYR A 399 -18.26 -13.78 -6.04
N PRO A 400 -18.57 -14.03 -4.75
CA PRO A 400 -18.50 -13.07 -3.64
C PRO A 400 -17.04 -12.81 -3.23
N TYR A 401 -16.61 -11.55 -3.10
CA TYR A 401 -15.22 -11.19 -2.74
C TYR A 401 -15.10 -10.61 -1.32
N MET A 402 -16.21 -10.54 -0.58
CA MET A 402 -16.27 -10.09 0.81
C MET A 402 -16.46 -11.30 1.73
N GLY A 403 -15.83 -11.29 2.90
CA GLY A 403 -16.02 -12.31 3.92
C GLY A 403 -14.78 -12.54 4.77
N ILE A 404 -14.83 -13.56 5.63
CA ILE A 404 -13.76 -13.85 6.59
C ILE A 404 -13.39 -15.32 6.51
N ALA A 405 -12.09 -15.60 6.51
CA ALA A 405 -11.55 -16.95 6.58
C ALA A 405 -10.22 -16.99 7.34
N ASP A 406 -9.75 -18.21 7.55
CA ASP A 406 -8.39 -18.45 8.00
C ASP A 406 -7.44 -18.53 6.79
N TRP A 407 -6.20 -18.08 6.96
CA TRP A 407 -5.13 -18.39 6.01
C TRP A 407 -4.76 -19.86 6.17
N ILE A 408 -4.92 -20.69 5.13
CA ILE A 408 -4.67 -22.14 5.18
C ILE A 408 -3.53 -22.47 4.24
N CYS A 409 -2.46 -23.08 4.77
CA CYS A 409 -1.30 -23.48 3.99
C CYS A 409 -1.65 -24.58 2.98
N ARG A 410 -1.27 -24.39 1.70
CA ARG A 410 -1.50 -25.35 0.62
C ARG A 410 -0.25 -25.89 -0.05
N ASP A 411 0.90 -25.28 0.18
CA ASP A 411 2.19 -25.74 -0.33
C ASP A 411 3.30 -25.45 0.69
N ASP A 412 3.33 -26.24 1.77
CA ASP A 412 4.34 -26.17 2.84
C ASP A 412 5.79 -26.43 2.37
N SER A 413 5.97 -27.00 1.19
CA SER A 413 7.27 -27.18 0.54
C SER A 413 7.81 -25.88 -0.08
N HIS A 414 6.94 -24.89 -0.30
CA HIS A 414 7.30 -23.61 -0.88
C HIS A 414 8.11 -22.75 0.10
N TRP A 415 9.12 -22.03 -0.41
CA TRP A 415 10.02 -21.18 0.39
C TRP A 415 9.29 -20.09 1.20
N LEU A 416 8.05 -19.75 0.82
CA LEU A 416 7.19 -18.85 1.59
C LEU A 416 7.05 -19.31 3.05
N TYR A 417 6.95 -20.63 3.27
CA TYR A 417 6.72 -21.23 4.58
C TYR A 417 8.01 -21.62 5.33
N GLU A 418 9.19 -21.34 4.77
CA GLU A 418 10.46 -21.67 5.41
C GLU A 418 10.56 -21.04 6.81
N GLY A 419 10.84 -21.85 7.82
CA GLY A 419 10.96 -21.40 9.21
C GLY A 419 9.66 -20.93 9.88
N THR A 420 8.50 -21.18 9.26
CA THR A 420 7.17 -20.95 9.89
C THR A 420 6.73 -22.16 10.72
N GLY A 421 7.18 -23.37 10.35
CA GLY A 421 6.73 -24.63 10.93
C GLY A 421 5.34 -25.08 10.45
N MET A 422 4.69 -24.33 9.55
CA MET A 422 3.39 -24.68 9.00
C MET A 422 3.49 -25.89 8.06
N GLN A 423 2.47 -26.73 8.11
CA GLN A 423 2.25 -27.86 7.21
C GLN A 423 0.98 -27.64 6.38
N ASN A 424 0.81 -28.39 5.29
CA ASN A 424 -0.41 -28.32 4.49
C ASN A 424 -1.66 -28.59 5.36
N GLY A 425 -2.60 -27.65 5.33
CA GLY A 425 -3.82 -27.66 6.16
C GLY A 425 -3.71 -26.87 7.46
N ASP A 426 -2.51 -26.49 7.92
CA ASP A 426 -2.38 -25.59 9.08
C ASP A 426 -2.96 -24.21 8.75
N SER A 427 -3.59 -23.60 9.76
CA SER A 427 -4.28 -22.32 9.59
C SER A 427 -3.77 -21.19 10.50
N ILE A 428 -3.92 -19.96 10.02
CA ILE A 428 -3.78 -18.72 10.80
C ILE A 428 -5.15 -18.07 10.86
N SER A 429 -5.73 -18.04 12.06
CA SER A 429 -7.13 -17.71 12.20
C SER A 429 -7.44 -16.25 11.94
N GLY A 430 -8.48 -15.99 11.13
CA GLY A 430 -8.99 -14.65 10.85
C GLY A 430 -8.04 -13.73 10.07
N LEU A 431 -7.05 -14.29 9.37
CA LEU A 431 -6.11 -13.52 8.55
C LEU A 431 -6.70 -13.11 7.19
N ILE A 432 -7.71 -13.84 6.69
CA ILE A 432 -8.38 -13.51 5.43
C ILE A 432 -9.64 -12.70 5.69
N GLY A 433 -9.78 -11.63 4.93
CA GLY A 433 -10.86 -10.64 5.01
C GLY A 433 -10.31 -9.22 4.91
N TRP A 434 -11.13 -8.19 5.03
CA TRP A 434 -12.59 -8.24 4.80
C TRP A 434 -12.91 -8.60 3.36
N GLU A 435 -11.97 -8.33 2.45
CA GLU A 435 -12.05 -8.66 1.03
C GLU A 435 -10.81 -9.45 0.61
N TRP A 436 -10.98 -10.23 -0.45
CA TRP A 436 -10.03 -11.24 -0.91
C TRP A 436 -10.12 -11.43 -2.43
N ASN A 437 -9.15 -12.13 -3.01
CA ASN A 437 -9.10 -12.46 -4.43
C ASN A 437 -9.25 -13.97 -4.65
N SER A 438 -9.80 -14.38 -5.80
CA SER A 438 -9.98 -15.78 -6.22
C SER A 438 -9.55 -15.96 -7.67
N GLY A 439 -10.00 -17.02 -8.34
CA GLY A 439 -9.77 -17.28 -9.76
C GLY A 439 -8.32 -17.05 -10.17
N PRO A 440 -7.36 -17.90 -9.71
CA PRO A 440 -5.96 -17.77 -10.07
C PRO A 440 -5.78 -17.56 -11.57
N ALA A 441 -4.95 -16.59 -11.94
CA ALA A 441 -4.74 -16.27 -13.35
C ALA A 441 -3.92 -17.36 -14.05
N GLU A 442 -4.15 -17.52 -15.35
CA GLU A 442 -3.40 -18.43 -16.22
C GLU A 442 -1.99 -17.88 -16.53
N ILE A 443 -1.13 -17.83 -15.51
CA ILE A 443 0.26 -17.37 -15.60
C ILE A 443 1.20 -18.57 -15.46
N PRO A 444 2.11 -18.81 -16.42
CA PRO A 444 3.07 -19.90 -16.34
C PRO A 444 3.89 -19.87 -15.06
N GLY A 445 3.89 -20.98 -14.31
CA GLY A 445 4.63 -21.10 -13.06
C GLY A 445 3.94 -20.51 -11.83
N LEU A 446 2.72 -19.98 -11.96
CA LEU A 446 1.91 -19.55 -10.83
C LEU A 446 1.61 -20.72 -9.88
N ARG A 447 1.70 -20.45 -8.58
CA ARG A 447 1.39 -21.36 -7.49
C ARG A 447 0.34 -20.74 -6.59
N VAL A 448 -0.65 -21.53 -6.19
CA VAL A 448 -1.54 -21.20 -5.07
C VAL A 448 -0.84 -21.64 -3.79
N VAL A 449 -0.50 -20.69 -2.93
CA VAL A 449 0.25 -20.95 -1.69
C VAL A 449 -0.67 -21.04 -0.47
N ALA A 450 -1.83 -20.39 -0.53
CA ALA A 450 -2.91 -20.55 0.45
C ALA A 450 -4.27 -20.44 -0.24
N SER A 451 -5.25 -21.19 0.26
CA SER A 451 -6.64 -21.11 -0.20
C SER A 451 -7.59 -21.72 0.80
N GLY A 452 -8.85 -21.28 0.77
CA GLY A 452 -9.89 -21.80 1.65
C GLY A 452 -11.25 -21.21 1.32
N GLU A 453 -12.28 -21.80 1.90
CA GLU A 453 -13.63 -21.27 1.84
C GLU A 453 -13.73 -20.00 2.70
N VAL A 454 -14.45 -19.02 2.19
CA VAL A 454 -14.77 -17.77 2.87
C VAL A 454 -16.26 -17.71 3.09
N SER A 455 -16.65 -17.35 4.32
CA SER A 455 -18.04 -17.08 4.65
C SER A 455 -18.20 -15.60 4.98
N ASP A 456 -19.20 -14.97 4.38
CA ASP A 456 -19.58 -13.59 4.70
C ASP A 456 -20.61 -13.50 5.85
N GLY A 457 -21.04 -14.64 6.40
CA GLY A 457 -22.08 -14.72 7.44
C GLY A 457 -23.48 -14.33 6.98
N HIS A 458 -23.66 -14.02 5.69
CA HIS A 458 -24.89 -13.59 5.04
C HIS A 458 -25.34 -14.54 3.91
N GLY A 459 -24.62 -15.64 3.69
CA GLY A 459 -25.02 -16.73 2.79
C GLY A 459 -24.24 -16.76 1.47
N GLY A 460 -23.24 -15.90 1.29
CA GLY A 460 -22.26 -16.00 0.21
C GLY A 460 -21.06 -16.81 0.69
N ASP A 461 -20.92 -18.02 0.16
CA ASP A 461 -19.70 -18.82 0.31
C ASP A 461 -18.86 -18.64 -0.96
N GLY A 462 -17.58 -18.31 -0.80
CA GLY A 462 -16.63 -18.13 -1.91
C GLY A 462 -15.27 -18.74 -1.60
N HIS A 463 -14.32 -18.70 -2.54
CA HIS A 463 -13.02 -19.36 -2.36
C HIS A 463 -11.85 -18.41 -2.59
N TYR A 464 -11.12 -18.00 -1.55
CA TYR A 464 -9.93 -17.16 -1.75
C TYR A 464 -8.73 -17.98 -2.26
N HIS A 465 -7.85 -17.31 -3.01
CA HIS A 465 -6.60 -17.86 -3.52
C HIS A 465 -5.46 -16.85 -3.36
N ALA A 466 -4.53 -17.12 -2.44
CA ALA A 466 -3.26 -16.41 -2.36
C ALA A 466 -2.27 -17.05 -3.33
N THR A 467 -1.60 -16.23 -4.14
CA THR A 467 -0.81 -16.70 -5.28
C THR A 467 0.60 -16.15 -5.27
N ILE A 468 1.49 -16.89 -5.92
CA ILE A 468 2.83 -16.41 -6.23
C ILE A 468 3.26 -16.89 -7.61
N TYR A 469 3.90 -16.04 -8.40
CA TYR A 469 4.40 -16.42 -9.71
C TYR A 469 5.75 -15.77 -10.05
N PRO A 470 6.58 -16.44 -10.87
CA PRO A 470 7.84 -15.88 -11.36
C PRO A 470 7.59 -14.89 -12.49
N GLY A 471 8.26 -13.75 -12.43
CA GLY A 471 8.32 -12.77 -13.52
C GLY A 471 9.33 -13.17 -14.61
N LYS A 472 9.44 -12.35 -15.65
CA LYS A 472 10.26 -12.64 -16.84
C LYS A 472 11.77 -12.52 -16.63
N LYS A 473 12.22 -11.91 -15.53
CA LYS A 473 13.63 -11.63 -15.25
C LYS A 473 14.03 -12.02 -13.84
N ASP A 474 13.72 -13.26 -13.47
CA ASP A 474 14.03 -13.85 -12.16
C ASP A 474 13.43 -13.07 -10.95
N ASN A 475 12.45 -12.21 -11.23
CA ASN A 475 11.66 -11.51 -10.23
C ASN A 475 10.42 -12.31 -9.81
N TRP A 476 9.71 -11.85 -8.79
CA TRP A 476 8.56 -12.55 -8.20
C TRP A 476 7.41 -11.58 -7.94
N VAL A 477 6.19 -12.07 -8.13
CA VAL A 477 4.98 -11.39 -7.71
C VAL A 477 4.23 -12.25 -6.71
N PHE A 478 3.93 -11.68 -5.55
CA PHE A 478 3.19 -12.32 -4.47
C PHE A 478 1.86 -11.58 -4.24
N ASN A 479 0.77 -12.33 -4.09
CA ASN A 479 -0.52 -11.80 -3.68
C ASN A 479 -1.02 -12.56 -2.45
N ALA A 480 -1.19 -11.82 -1.35
CA ALA A 480 -1.70 -12.34 -0.10
C ALA A 480 -3.22 -12.61 -0.15
N SER A 481 -3.94 -12.03 -1.10
CA SER A 481 -5.37 -12.21 -1.28
C SER A 481 -6.16 -11.86 -0.01
N THR A 482 -5.75 -10.80 0.67
CA THR A 482 -6.43 -10.32 1.86
C THR A 482 -6.10 -8.87 2.15
N TRP A 483 -7.14 -8.11 2.47
CA TRP A 483 -7.00 -6.76 3.01
C TRP A 483 -6.31 -6.77 4.38
N TRP A 484 -6.49 -7.81 5.20
CA TRP A 484 -6.03 -7.85 6.60
C TRP A 484 -4.60 -8.37 6.84
N TRP A 485 -3.78 -8.53 5.80
CA TRP A 485 -2.39 -8.99 5.97
C TRP A 485 -1.61 -8.17 7.01
N TRP A 486 -1.88 -6.86 7.08
CA TRP A 486 -1.26 -5.93 8.02
C TRP A 486 -1.45 -6.30 9.50
N ASP A 487 -2.54 -6.98 9.85
CA ASP A 487 -2.89 -7.31 11.24
C ASP A 487 -1.90 -8.31 11.84
N GLY A 488 -1.44 -9.26 11.03
CA GLY A 488 -0.45 -10.25 11.43
C GLY A 488 0.96 -9.68 11.63
N LEU A 489 1.20 -8.40 11.33
CA LEU A 489 2.56 -7.83 11.35
C LEU A 489 2.87 -7.05 12.63
N ALA A 490 2.04 -6.08 12.99
CA ALA A 490 2.28 -5.24 14.16
C ALA A 490 0.99 -4.63 14.71
N THR A 491 1.06 -4.11 15.93
CA THR A 491 0.03 -3.25 16.52
C THR A 491 0.68 -1.96 17.01
N PRO A 492 1.00 -1.02 16.09
CA PRO A 492 1.61 0.23 16.49
C PRO A 492 0.66 1.07 17.35
N PRO A 493 1.17 2.03 18.14
CA PRO A 493 0.32 3.02 18.80
C PRO A 493 -0.61 3.67 17.78
N GLY A 494 -1.86 3.99 18.13
CA GLY A 494 -2.81 4.64 17.22
C GLY A 494 -3.45 3.74 16.14
N CYS A 495 -2.98 2.51 15.95
CA CYS A 495 -3.70 1.51 15.15
C CYS A 495 -5.07 1.22 15.75
N VAL A 496 -6.11 1.12 14.91
CA VAL A 496 -7.46 0.76 15.35
C VAL A 496 -7.89 -0.52 14.64
N ARG A 497 -8.00 -1.61 15.41
CA ARG A 497 -8.68 -2.83 14.93
C ARG A 497 -10.18 -2.62 15.04
N VAL A 498 -10.86 -2.70 13.90
CA VAL A 498 -12.27 -2.34 13.77
C VAL A 498 -13.23 -3.51 14.03
N THR A 499 -12.69 -4.71 14.21
CA THR A 499 -13.42 -5.96 14.44
C THR A 499 -12.61 -6.87 15.36
N ASP A 500 -13.29 -7.74 16.12
CA ASP A 500 -12.70 -8.73 17.02
C ASP A 500 -12.15 -9.98 16.31
N ARG A 501 -12.40 -10.06 15.00
CA ARG A 501 -11.89 -11.09 14.09
C ARG A 501 -10.39 -10.98 13.88
N LEU A 502 -9.88 -9.75 13.85
CA LEU A 502 -8.46 -9.42 13.77
C LEU A 502 -7.73 -9.86 15.05
N LYS A 503 -6.79 -10.78 14.93
CA LYS A 503 -6.08 -11.40 16.06
C LYS A 503 -4.83 -10.63 16.46
N GLY A 504 -4.30 -9.80 15.58
CA GLY A 504 -3.06 -9.07 15.77
C GLY A 504 -1.84 -9.89 15.35
N PRO A 505 -0.64 -9.49 15.79
CA PRO A 505 0.61 -10.01 15.25
C PRO A 505 0.76 -11.52 15.41
N ASP A 506 1.20 -12.19 14.36
CA ASP A 506 1.47 -13.62 14.32
C ASP A 506 2.88 -13.87 13.73
N GLU A 507 3.71 -14.64 14.44
CA GLU A 507 5.09 -14.88 14.04
C GLU A 507 5.20 -15.58 12.68
N ARG A 508 4.21 -16.39 12.30
CA ARG A 508 4.17 -17.07 11.01
C ARG A 508 3.93 -16.08 9.88
N VAL A 509 3.03 -15.11 10.07
CA VAL A 509 2.78 -14.03 9.09
C VAL A 509 4.01 -13.14 8.93
N GLN A 510 4.64 -12.75 10.04
CA GLN A 510 5.89 -12.00 9.99
C GLN A 510 6.99 -12.81 9.31
N ARG A 511 7.11 -14.11 9.57
CA ARG A 511 8.10 -14.98 8.91
C ARG A 511 7.83 -15.10 7.41
N MET A 512 6.60 -15.37 6.98
CA MET A 512 6.23 -15.39 5.56
C MET A 512 6.57 -14.08 4.86
N THR A 513 6.28 -12.95 5.50
CA THR A 513 6.61 -11.61 4.96
C THR A 513 8.12 -11.41 4.86
N ARG A 514 8.90 -11.83 5.88
CA ARG A 514 10.38 -11.83 5.82
C ARG A 514 10.90 -12.71 4.68
N ASN A 515 10.28 -13.86 4.41
CA ASN A 515 10.69 -14.76 3.34
C ASN A 515 10.43 -14.13 1.96
N VAL A 516 9.27 -13.49 1.75
CA VAL A 516 8.98 -12.70 0.53
C VAL A 516 10.02 -11.61 0.34
N PHE A 517 10.30 -10.84 1.37
CA PHE A 517 11.25 -9.73 1.29
C PHE A 517 12.69 -10.22 1.09
N ALA A 518 13.10 -11.31 1.73
CA ALA A 518 14.40 -11.92 1.49
C ALA A 518 14.53 -12.36 0.03
N ARG A 519 13.47 -12.89 -0.58
CA ARG A 519 13.46 -13.28 -1.99
C ARG A 519 13.58 -12.08 -2.94
N PHE A 520 12.99 -10.94 -2.57
CA PHE A 520 13.04 -9.72 -3.38
C PHE A 520 14.37 -8.97 -3.29
N LEU A 521 15.16 -9.27 -2.25
CA LEU A 521 16.47 -8.67 -2.00
C LEU A 521 17.64 -9.52 -2.51
N ALA A 522 17.37 -10.76 -2.92
CA ALA A 522 18.36 -11.79 -3.24
C ALA A 522 19.13 -11.53 -4.54
#